data_AF-A0A8S8Z5M2-F1
#
_entry.id   AF-A0A8S8Z5M2-F1
#
_cell.length_a   1.000
_cell.length_b   1.000
_cell.length_c   1.000
_cell.angle_alpha   90.00
_cell.angle_beta   90.00
_cell.angle_gamma   90.00
#
_symmetry.space_group_name_H-M   'P 1'
#
loop_
_entity.id
_entity.type
_entity.pdbx_description
1 polymer ?
#
loop_
_entity_poly.entity_id
_entity_poly.type
_entity_poly.pdbx_seq_one_letter_code
_entity_poly.pdbx_strand_id
1 'polypeptide(L)'
;MLQKKKRITHEQIGKEIILKSEIGDIISKTTDKKKINRLAVGEGSKQFENEIISGALSADMMDYLLRDGYFTGAEHAKIDHNRITNSFEVYKNKLALKVLLW
;
A
#
# COMPACT_ATOMS: atom_id res chain seq x y z
N MET A 1 -12.26 13.20 16.43
CA MET A 1 -12.30 14.57 17.00
C MET A 1 -11.04 15.42 16.76
N LEU A 2 -9.92 14.87 16.25
CA LEU A 2 -8.70 15.67 15.90
C LEU A 2 -8.66 16.20 14.45
N GLN A 3 -9.45 15.63 13.53
CA GLN A 3 -9.50 16.09 12.13
C GLN A 3 -10.23 17.44 11.92
N LYS A 4 -10.99 17.91 12.92
CA LYS A 4 -11.89 19.07 12.75
C LYS A 4 -11.24 20.44 12.94
N LYS A 5 -9.95 20.53 13.33
CA LYS A 5 -9.29 21.81 13.67
C LYS A 5 -8.03 22.17 12.88
N LYS A 6 -7.52 21.30 12.00
CA LYS A 6 -6.47 21.60 11.02
C LYS A 6 -6.73 20.77 9.76
N ARG A 7 -6.55 21.34 8.56
CA ARG A 7 -6.60 20.63 7.26
C ARG A 7 -5.40 19.70 7.12
N ILE A 8 -5.28 18.70 8.00
CA ILE A 8 -4.19 17.73 7.98
C ILE A 8 -4.75 16.40 7.47
N THR A 9 -4.16 15.87 6.40
CA THR A 9 -4.53 14.55 5.84
C THR A 9 -3.91 13.42 6.66
N HIS A 10 -4.47 12.22 6.56
CA HIS A 10 -3.88 11.04 7.23
C HIS A 10 -2.48 10.71 6.68
N GLU A 11 -2.23 10.96 5.39
CA GLU A 11 -0.90 10.84 4.77
C GLU A 11 0.12 11.78 5.41
N GLN A 12 -0.26 13.04 5.69
CA GLN A 12 0.60 13.99 6.39
C GLN A 12 0.92 13.52 7.82
N ILE A 13 -0.07 12.94 8.51
CA ILE A 13 0.16 12.35 9.84
C ILE A 13 1.12 11.16 9.73
N GLY A 14 0.91 10.26 8.78
CA GLY A 14 1.78 9.11 8.53
C GLY A 14 3.22 9.53 8.25
N LYS A 15 3.41 10.58 7.43
CA LYS A 15 4.72 11.18 7.17
C LYS A 15 5.40 11.68 8.43
N GLU A 16 4.68 12.38 9.30
CA GLU A 16 5.23 12.88 10.56
C GLU A 16 5.65 11.73 11.48
N ILE A 17 4.85 10.66 11.56
CA ILE A 17 5.18 9.44 12.31
C ILE A 17 6.45 8.79 11.76
N ILE A 18 6.50 8.50 10.46
CA ILE A 18 7.65 7.83 9.84
C ILE A 18 8.92 8.67 9.93
N LEU A 19 8.83 9.99 9.84
CA LEU A 19 10.02 10.84 9.79
C LEU A 19 10.52 11.29 11.17
N LYS A 20 9.63 11.50 12.14
CA LYS A 20 9.92 12.24 13.39
C LYS A 20 9.65 11.49 14.68
N SER A 21 9.12 10.26 14.63
CA SER A 21 8.88 9.44 15.84
C SER A 21 9.91 8.31 15.98
N GLU A 22 9.82 7.59 17.10
CA GLU A 22 10.59 6.37 17.36
C GLU A 22 10.44 5.31 16.26
N ILE A 23 9.29 5.25 15.57
CA ILE A 23 9.07 4.35 14.43
C ILE A 23 10.08 4.66 13.33
N GLY A 24 10.30 5.94 13.03
CA GLY A 24 11.31 6.38 12.08
C GLY A 24 12.72 5.99 12.50
N ASP A 25 13.01 6.09 13.80
CA ASP A 25 14.33 5.74 14.32
C ASP A 25 14.58 4.23 14.26
N ILE A 26 13.55 3.40 14.46
CA ILE A 26 13.61 1.95 14.25
C ILE A 26 13.84 1.63 12.76
N ILE A 27 13.09 2.24 11.84
CA ILE A 27 13.26 2.05 10.39
C ILE A 27 14.69 2.42 9.97
N SER A 28 15.22 3.51 10.52
CA SER A 28 16.57 4.02 10.19
C SER A 28 17.70 3.07 10.59
N LYS A 29 17.44 2.07 11.45
CA LYS A 29 18.42 1.03 11.79
C LYS A 29 18.65 0.04 10.64
N THR A 30 17.71 -0.07 9.71
CA THR A 30 17.76 -1.07 8.61
C THR A 30 17.67 -0.45 7.22
N THR A 31 17.02 0.70 7.06
CA THR A 31 16.78 1.32 5.74
C THR A 31 16.52 2.83 5.83
N ASP A 32 16.45 3.52 4.69
CA ASP A 32 16.12 4.94 4.63
C ASP A 32 14.63 5.18 4.93
N LYS A 33 14.32 5.78 6.09
CA LYS A 33 12.95 6.17 6.46
C LYS A 33 12.29 7.13 5.48
N LYS A 34 13.05 7.96 4.75
CA LYS A 34 12.48 8.84 3.70
C LYS A 34 12.02 8.03 2.50
N LYS A 35 12.74 6.95 2.16
CA LYS A 35 12.30 5.99 1.14
C LYS A 35 11.00 5.30 1.56
N ILE A 36 10.91 4.85 2.81
CA ILE A 36 9.68 4.23 3.34
C ILE A 36 8.50 5.20 3.31
N ASN A 37 8.70 6.46 3.75
CA ASN A 37 7.67 7.48 3.65
C ASN A 37 7.17 7.66 2.22
N ARG A 38 8.09 7.78 1.24
CA ARG A 38 7.72 7.93 -0.18
C ARG A 38 6.89 6.76 -0.68
N LEU A 39 7.31 5.53 -0.37
CA LEU A 39 6.57 4.32 -0.74
C LEU A 39 5.18 4.26 -0.10
N ALA A 40 5.05 4.66 1.17
CA ALA A 40 3.78 4.65 1.90
C ALA A 40 2.72 5.61 1.30
N VAL A 41 3.14 6.62 0.55
CA VAL A 41 2.24 7.57 -0.14
C VAL A 41 2.28 7.44 -1.67
N GLY A 42 2.86 6.36 -2.20
CA GLY A 42 2.92 6.12 -3.65
C GLY A 42 3.86 7.05 -4.43
N GLU A 43 4.80 7.71 -3.76
CA GLU A 43 5.80 8.63 -4.33
C GLU A 43 7.21 8.02 -4.40
N GLY A 44 7.32 6.70 -4.37
CA GLY A 44 8.58 5.98 -4.57
C GLY A 44 9.11 6.16 -6.00
N SER A 45 10.40 5.87 -6.19
CA SER A 45 11.09 6.11 -7.47
C SER A 45 10.73 5.11 -8.56
N LYS A 46 10.25 3.91 -8.20
CA LYS A 46 9.85 2.88 -9.15
C LYS A 46 8.33 2.73 -9.11
N GLN A 47 7.69 2.87 -10.26
CA GLN A 47 6.24 2.89 -10.34
C GLN A 47 5.62 1.56 -9.90
N PHE A 48 6.23 0.43 -10.25
CA PHE A 48 5.75 -0.88 -9.78
C PHE A 48 5.84 -1.04 -8.24
N GLU A 49 6.82 -0.43 -7.57
CA GLU A 49 6.91 -0.47 -6.10
C GLU A 49 5.77 0.32 -5.47
N ASN A 50 5.39 1.46 -6.07
CA ASN A 50 4.23 2.25 -5.65
C ASN A 50 2.94 1.45 -5.86
N GLU A 51 2.79 0.78 -7.00
CA GLU A 51 1.58 0.01 -7.34
C GLU A 51 1.34 -1.19 -6.40
N ILE A 52 2.39 -1.77 -5.81
CA ILE A 52 2.27 -2.81 -4.79
C ILE A 52 1.52 -2.30 -3.54
N ILE A 53 1.71 -1.02 -3.18
CA ILE A 53 1.18 -0.44 -1.93
C ILE A 53 -0.08 0.39 -2.18
N SER A 54 -0.06 1.21 -3.23
CA SER A 54 -1.09 2.23 -3.54
C SER A 54 -1.65 2.11 -4.97
N GLY A 55 -1.45 0.98 -5.65
CA GLY A 55 -2.03 0.70 -6.96
C GLY A 55 -3.44 0.11 -6.90
N ALA A 56 -4.05 -0.09 -8.08
CA ALA A 56 -5.41 -0.63 -8.22
C ALA A 56 -5.54 -2.12 -7.86
N LEU A 57 -4.44 -2.84 -7.64
CA LEU A 57 -4.40 -4.21 -7.13
C LEU A 57 -3.41 -4.32 -5.97
N SER A 58 -3.33 -3.27 -5.14
CA SER A 58 -2.37 -3.19 -4.06
C SER A 58 -2.66 -4.15 -2.92
N ALA A 59 -1.63 -4.38 -2.10
CA ALA A 59 -1.77 -5.10 -0.84
C ALA A 59 -2.78 -4.43 0.11
N ASP A 60 -2.83 -3.09 0.15
CA ASP A 60 -3.81 -2.33 0.94
C ASP A 60 -5.23 -2.67 0.51
N MET A 61 -5.51 -2.58 -0.79
CA MET A 61 -6.84 -2.87 -1.34
C MET A 61 -7.26 -4.32 -1.14
N MET A 62 -6.36 -5.26 -1.40
CA MET A 62 -6.67 -6.68 -1.21
C MET A 62 -6.92 -7.03 0.26
N ASP A 63 -6.22 -6.40 1.21
CA ASP A 63 -6.46 -6.62 2.65
C ASP A 63 -7.81 -6.06 3.08
N TYR A 64 -8.07 -4.76 2.86
CA TYR A 64 -9.26 -4.14 3.42
C TYR A 64 -10.55 -4.68 2.78
N LEU A 65 -10.55 -5.01 1.48
CA LEU A 65 -11.73 -5.57 0.83
C LEU A 65 -12.10 -6.96 1.39
N LEU A 66 -11.10 -7.82 1.61
CA LEU A 66 -11.33 -9.14 2.21
C LEU A 66 -11.72 -9.04 3.68
N ARG A 67 -11.03 -8.19 4.43
CA ARG A 67 -11.28 -7.96 5.86
C ARG A 67 -12.69 -7.38 6.07
N ASP A 68 -13.05 -6.32 5.37
CA ASP A 68 -14.34 -5.65 5.53
C ASP A 68 -15.48 -6.56 5.06
N GLY A 69 -15.30 -7.29 3.95
CA GLY A 69 -16.25 -8.31 3.50
C GLY A 69 -16.52 -9.38 4.56
N TYR A 70 -15.46 -9.87 5.22
CA TYR A 70 -15.58 -10.85 6.30
C TYR A 70 -16.33 -10.30 7.51
N PHE A 71 -16.00 -9.09 7.98
CA PHE A 71 -16.60 -8.54 9.21
C PHE A 71 -18.01 -7.96 9.00
N THR A 72 -18.35 -7.51 7.79
CA THR A 72 -19.67 -6.94 7.49
C THR A 72 -20.68 -7.96 6.99
N GLY A 73 -20.22 -9.14 6.53
CA GLY A 73 -21.05 -10.14 5.86
C GLY A 73 -21.44 -9.74 4.43
N ALA A 74 -20.95 -8.61 3.91
CA ALA A 74 -21.14 -8.17 2.53
C ALA A 74 -20.12 -8.85 1.59
N GLU A 75 -20.02 -10.18 1.67
CA GLU A 75 -19.05 -10.98 0.92
C GLU A 75 -19.47 -11.11 -0.56
N HIS A 76 -19.50 -10.00 -1.29
CA HIS A 76 -19.95 -9.94 -2.69
C HIS A 76 -18.86 -10.25 -3.72
N ALA A 77 -17.58 -10.26 -3.31
CA ALA A 77 -16.46 -10.67 -4.15
C ALA A 77 -15.39 -11.42 -3.33
N LYS A 78 -15.24 -12.73 -3.57
CA LYS A 78 -14.08 -13.49 -3.08
C LYS A 78 -12.87 -13.13 -3.92
N ILE A 79 -12.05 -12.19 -3.43
CA ILE A 79 -10.77 -11.85 -4.05
C ILE A 79 -9.78 -12.97 -3.78
N ASP A 80 -9.41 -13.71 -4.82
CA ASP A 80 -8.27 -14.64 -4.76
C ASP A 80 -6.96 -13.85 -4.88
N HIS A 81 -6.56 -13.24 -3.76
CA HIS A 81 -5.33 -12.46 -3.66
C HIS A 81 -4.09 -13.31 -3.98
N ASN A 82 -4.09 -14.61 -3.62
CA ASN A 82 -2.98 -15.52 -3.94
C ASN A 82 -2.77 -15.66 -5.45
N ARG A 83 -3.85 -15.86 -6.22
CA ARG A 83 -3.78 -15.92 -7.68
C ARG A 83 -3.29 -14.60 -8.27
N ILE A 84 -3.77 -13.47 -7.76
CA ILE A 84 -3.35 -12.14 -8.22
C ILE A 84 -1.86 -11.94 -7.96
N THR A 85 -1.41 -12.15 -6.72
CA THR A 85 -0.01 -11.99 -6.32
C THR A 85 0.93 -12.90 -7.11
N ASN A 86 0.55 -14.15 -7.33
CA ASN A 86 1.34 -15.11 -8.12
C ASN A 86 1.36 -14.79 -9.63
N SER A 87 0.44 -13.95 -10.11
CA SER A 87 0.38 -13.52 -11.51
C SER A 87 1.10 -12.20 -11.76
N PHE A 88 1.66 -11.54 -10.74
CA PHE A 88 2.36 -10.28 -10.93
C PHE A 88 3.70 -10.46 -11.65
N GLU A 89 3.92 -9.61 -12.65
CA GLU A 89 5.21 -9.43 -13.33
C GLU A 89 5.52 -7.92 -13.42
N VAL A 90 6.81 -7.56 -13.45
CA VAL A 90 7.23 -6.17 -13.68
C VAL A 90 7.49 -5.98 -15.17
N TYR A 91 6.71 -5.12 -15.82
CA TYR A 91 6.87 -4.79 -17.24
C TYR A 91 6.98 -3.28 -17.42
N LYS A 92 8.09 -2.82 -18.01
CA LYS A 92 8.36 -1.38 -18.27
C LYS A 92 8.11 -0.50 -17.03
N ASN A 93 8.67 -0.92 -15.89
CA ASN A 93 8.54 -0.25 -14.57
C ASN A 93 7.12 -0.21 -13.99
N LYS A 94 6.16 -0.97 -14.53
CA LYS A 94 4.80 -1.10 -14.00
C LYS A 94 4.53 -2.54 -13.54
N LEU A 95 3.66 -2.68 -12.56
CA LEU A 95 3.13 -3.95 -12.10
C LEU A 95 2.05 -4.41 -13.10
N ALA A 96 2.28 -5.55 -13.73
CA ALA A 96 1.40 -6.13 -14.73
C ALA A 96 0.92 -7.51 -14.26
N LEU A 97 -0.22 -7.94 -14.79
CA LEU A 97 -0.70 -9.31 -14.61
C LEU A 97 -0.30 -10.15 -15.82
N LYS A 98 0.38 -11.26 -15.55
CA LYS A 98 0.57 -12.31 -16.54
C LYS A 98 -0.78 -12.96 -16.82
N VAL A 99 -1.27 -12.78 -18.04
CA VAL A 99 -2.43 -13.53 -18.53
C VAL A 99 -1.88 -14.80 -19.19
N LEU A 100 -2.04 -15.94 -18.52
CA LEU A 100 -1.84 -17.24 -19.16
C LEU A 100 -2.96 -17.41 -20.20
N LEU A 101 -2.61 -17.20 -21.47
CA LEU A 101 -3.40 -17.74 -22.57
C LEU A 101 -3.19 -19.26 -22.55
N TRP A 102 -4.28 -20.00 -22.46
CA TRP A 102 -4.29 -21.46 -22.57
C TRP A 102 -3.73 -21.92 -23.91
#